data_AF-A0A2Y9QNE8-F1
#
_entry.id   AF-A0A2Y9QNE8-F1
#
_cell.length_a   1.000
_cell.length_b   1.000
_cell.length_c   1.000
_cell.angle_alpha   90.00
_cell.angle_beta   90.00
_cell.angle_gamma   90.00
#
_symmetry.space_group_name_H-M   'P 1'
#
loop_
_entity.id
_entity.type
_entity.pdbx_description
1 polymer ?
#
loop_
_entity_poly.entity_id
_entity_poly.type
_entity_poly.pdbx_seq_one_letter_code
_entity_poly.pdbx_strand_id
1 'polypeptide(L)'
;MELHLIHWNSTLFGSIDEAVGKPHGIAIIALFVQIGKEHVGLKAVTEILQDIQYKGKTKTIPCFNPNTLLPDPLLRDYWVYEGSLTIPPCSEGVTWILFRYPLTISQLQIEEFRRLRTHVKGAELVEGCDGILGDNFRPTQPLSDRVIRAAFQ
;
A
#
# COMPACT_ATOMS: atom_id res chain seq x y z
N MET A 1 -7.95 -4.05 -4.81
CA MET A 1 -6.61 -3.91 -4.19
C MET A 1 -6.45 -2.46 -3.76
N GLU A 2 -5.61 -2.20 -2.76
CA GLU A 2 -5.20 -0.85 -2.38
C GLU A 2 -3.67 -0.81 -2.31
N LEU A 3 -3.07 0.29 -2.77
CA LEU A 3 -1.65 0.55 -2.79
C LEU A 3 -1.36 1.77 -1.92
N HIS A 4 -0.31 1.70 -1.11
CA HIS A 4 0.14 2.80 -0.25
C HIS A 4 1.52 3.30 -0.67
N LEU A 5 1.62 4.59 -1.01
CA LEU A 5 2.89 5.32 -1.13
C LEU A 5 3.15 6.01 0.22
N ILE A 6 4.10 5.47 0.98
CA ILE A 6 4.43 5.94 2.32
C ILE A 6 5.57 6.97 2.25
N HIS A 7 5.31 8.17 2.76
CA HIS A 7 6.25 9.28 2.82
C HIS A 7 6.51 9.68 4.26
N TRP A 8 7.69 10.25 4.53
CA TRP A 8 8.04 10.79 5.83
C TRP A 8 8.55 12.22 5.67
N ASN A 9 8.36 13.03 6.71
CA ASN A 9 8.67 14.45 6.68
C ASN A 9 10.14 14.73 7.03
N SER A 10 10.99 14.77 6.01
CA SER A 10 12.42 15.05 6.15
C SER A 10 12.78 16.49 6.50
N THR A 11 11.80 17.40 6.54
CA THR A 11 12.00 18.76 7.05
C THR A 11 12.02 18.79 8.58
N LEU A 12 11.29 17.88 9.23
CA LEU A 12 11.13 17.85 10.69
C LEU A 12 11.91 16.74 11.38
N PHE A 13 12.19 15.64 10.69
CA PHE A 13 12.80 14.44 11.27
C PHE A 13 14.08 14.05 10.51
N GLY A 14 14.96 13.28 11.14
CA GLY A 14 16.18 12.77 10.50
C GLY A 14 15.97 11.44 9.77
N SER A 15 14.93 10.70 10.15
CA SER A 15 14.60 9.38 9.59
C SER A 15 13.09 9.09 9.66
N ILE A 16 12.64 8.08 8.92
CA ILE A 16 11.26 7.60 9.02
C ILE A 16 10.95 7.04 10.41
N ASP A 17 11.91 6.36 11.05
CA ASP A 17 11.73 5.76 12.37
C ASP A 17 11.47 6.82 13.45
N GLU A 18 12.11 7.98 13.35
CA GLU A 18 11.86 9.13 14.22
C GLU A 18 10.51 9.81 13.96
N ALA A 19 10.06 9.79 12.70
CA ALA A 19 8.82 10.44 12.26
C ALA A 19 7.56 9.64 12.62
N VAL A 20 7.64 8.31 12.70
CA VAL A 20 6.49 7.44 13.03
C VAL A 20 5.90 7.82 14.39
N GLY A 21 4.58 8.00 14.43
CA GLY A 21 3.86 8.37 15.66
C GLY A 21 4.03 9.82 16.09
N LYS A 22 4.69 10.66 15.27
CA LYS A 22 4.82 12.09 15.52
C LYS A 22 3.82 12.89 14.69
N PRO A 23 3.29 14.02 15.21
CA PRO A 23 2.49 14.94 14.42
C PRO A 23 3.22 15.36 13.14
N HIS A 24 2.53 15.31 12.00
CA HIS A 24 3.09 15.63 10.68
C HIS A 24 4.32 14.80 10.28
N GLY A 25 4.51 13.63 10.87
CA GLY A 25 5.64 12.76 10.59
C GLY A 25 5.47 11.93 9.33
N ILE A 26 4.28 11.38 9.10
CA ILE A 26 3.99 10.44 8.02
C ILE A 26 2.83 10.95 7.17
N ALA A 27 2.99 10.88 5.84
CA ALA A 27 1.92 11.08 4.89
C ALA A 27 1.80 9.86 3.97
N ILE A 28 0.60 9.29 3.87
CA ILE A 28 0.34 8.13 3.01
C ILE A 28 -0.60 8.54 1.88
N ILE A 29 -0.17 8.33 0.64
CA ILE A 29 -1.05 8.40 -0.52
C ILE A 29 -1.62 7.00 -0.77
N ALA A 30 -2.94 6.89 -0.80
CA ALA A 30 -3.68 5.66 -1.05
C ALA A 30 -4.27 5.66 -2.46
N LEU A 31 -4.03 4.56 -3.18
CA LEU A 31 -4.56 4.31 -4.52
C LEU A 31 -5.46 3.08 -4.48
N PHE A 32 -6.73 3.26 -4.82
CA PHE A 32 -7.60 2.14 -5.13
C PHE A 32 -7.17 1.50 -6.45
N VAL A 33 -7.24 0.18 -6.54
CA VAL A 33 -6.83 -0.58 -7.72
C VAL A 33 -7.93 -1.58 -8.08
N GLN A 34 -8.40 -1.50 -9.32
CA GLN A 34 -9.42 -2.36 -9.92
C GLN A 34 -8.81 -3.35 -10.91
N ILE A 35 -9.55 -4.41 -11.21
CA ILE A 35 -9.21 -5.33 -12.30
C ILE A 35 -9.66 -4.73 -13.63
N GLY A 36 -8.77 -4.71 -14.61
CA GLY A 36 -9.02 -4.16 -15.94
C GLY A 36 -7.83 -4.38 -16.86
N LYS A 37 -7.40 -3.32 -17.54
CA LYS A 37 -6.19 -3.34 -18.38
C LYS A 37 -4.94 -3.56 -17.53
N GLU A 38 -3.92 -4.16 -18.16
CA GLU A 38 -2.61 -4.35 -17.56
C GLU A 38 -1.96 -3.01 -17.17
N HIS A 39 -1.32 -3.00 -16.00
CA HIS A 39 -0.52 -1.87 -15.54
C HIS A 39 0.95 -2.07 -15.89
N VAL A 40 1.42 -1.44 -16.97
CA VAL A 40 2.79 -1.59 -17.47
C VAL A 40 3.85 -1.28 -16.41
N GLY A 41 3.68 -0.20 -15.64
CA GLY A 41 4.62 0.19 -14.60
C GLY A 41 4.73 -0.82 -13.44
N LEU A 42 3.66 -1.58 -13.19
CA LEU A 42 3.65 -2.59 -12.12
C LEU A 42 4.18 -3.94 -12.62
N LYS A 43 4.37 -4.15 -13.93
CA LYS A 43 4.97 -5.38 -14.47
C LYS A 43 6.36 -5.64 -13.89
N ALA A 44 7.15 -4.59 -13.72
CA ALA A 44 8.47 -4.66 -13.11
C ALA A 44 8.46 -5.31 -11.71
N VAL A 45 7.33 -5.23 -11.00
CA VAL A 45 7.11 -5.89 -9.72
C VAL A 45 6.39 -7.22 -9.89
N THR A 46 5.29 -7.27 -10.66
CA THR A 46 4.46 -8.47 -10.76
C THR A 46 5.16 -9.65 -11.40
N GLU A 47 6.06 -9.42 -12.37
CA GLU A 47 6.81 -10.50 -13.04
C GLU A 47 7.84 -11.20 -12.14
N ILE A 48 8.26 -10.55 -11.05
CA ILE A 48 9.23 -11.13 -10.11
C ILE A 48 8.58 -11.67 -8.83
N LEU A 49 7.25 -11.58 -8.67
CA LEU A 49 6.56 -12.04 -7.45
C LEU A 49 6.79 -13.55 -7.20
N GLN A 50 6.92 -14.34 -8.27
CA GLN A 50 7.30 -15.75 -8.20
C GLN A 50 8.66 -16.00 -7.51
N ASP A 51 9.62 -15.08 -7.66
CA ASP A 51 10.95 -15.19 -7.05
C ASP A 51 10.93 -14.89 -5.53
N ILE A 52 9.91 -14.16 -5.08
CA ILE A 52 9.75 -13.72 -3.69
C ILE A 52 8.50 -14.31 -3.03
N GLN A 53 8.06 -15.49 -3.49
CA GLN A 53 6.82 -16.11 -3.03
C GLN A 53 6.73 -16.31 -1.50
N TYR A 54 7.85 -16.54 -0.82
CA TYR A 54 7.90 -16.88 0.60
C TYR A 54 8.50 -15.74 1.43
N LYS A 55 8.10 -15.65 2.71
CA LYS A 55 8.60 -14.64 3.65
C LYS A 55 10.13 -14.60 3.70
N GLY A 56 10.67 -13.38 3.75
CA GLY A 56 12.12 -13.13 3.85
C GLY A 56 12.87 -13.20 2.53
N LYS A 57 12.22 -13.55 1.41
CA LYS A 57 12.81 -13.44 0.08
C LYS A 57 12.82 -11.98 -0.39
N THR A 58 13.88 -11.60 -1.08
CA THR A 58 14.07 -10.27 -1.64
C THR A 58 14.56 -10.38 -3.08
N LYS A 59 14.27 -9.37 -3.89
CA LYS A 59 14.72 -9.29 -5.29
C LYS A 59 15.07 -7.86 -5.65
N THR A 60 16.25 -7.67 -6.22
CA THR A 60 16.63 -6.40 -6.85
C THR A 60 16.01 -6.33 -8.24
N ILE A 61 15.31 -5.23 -8.53
CA ILE A 61 14.79 -4.94 -9.86
C ILE A 61 15.61 -3.79 -10.49
N PRO A 62 15.82 -3.80 -11.82
CA PRO A 62 16.67 -2.79 -12.46
C PRO A 62 16.10 -1.37 -12.40
N CYS A 63 14.77 -1.23 -12.47
CA CYS A 63 14.10 0.06 -12.54
C CYS A 63 12.66 -0.04 -12.03
N PHE A 64 12.21 1.01 -11.35
CA PHE A 64 10.82 1.22 -10.98
C PHE A 64 10.52 2.72 -11.00
N ASN A 65 9.42 3.13 -11.64
CA ASN A 65 9.01 4.54 -11.71
C ASN A 65 7.68 4.75 -10.97
N PRO A 66 7.71 5.33 -9.76
CA PRO A 66 6.50 5.61 -8.98
C PRO A 66 5.50 6.55 -9.67
N ASN A 67 5.93 7.37 -10.64
CA ASN A 67 5.00 8.24 -11.38
C ASN A 67 3.92 7.44 -12.12
N THR A 68 4.21 6.19 -12.50
CA THR A 68 3.24 5.32 -13.15
C THR A 68 2.06 4.95 -12.25
N LEU A 69 2.21 5.11 -10.93
CA LEU A 69 1.19 4.82 -9.93
C LEU A 69 0.28 6.02 -9.63
N LEU A 70 0.61 7.19 -10.15
CA LEU A 70 -0.21 8.38 -9.94
C LEU A 70 -1.28 8.45 -11.02
N PRO A 71 -2.50 8.90 -10.68
CA PRO A 71 -3.50 9.20 -11.71
C PRO A 71 -2.98 10.29 -12.65
N ASP A 72 -3.62 10.36 -13.82
CA ASP A 72 -3.44 11.48 -14.75
C ASP A 72 -3.54 12.81 -13.98
N PRO A 73 -2.68 13.81 -14.26
CA PRO A 73 -2.70 15.09 -13.56
C PRO A 73 -4.08 15.74 -13.44
N LEU A 74 -4.96 15.55 -14.43
CA LEU A 74 -6.34 16.08 -14.43
C LEU A 74 -7.31 15.27 -13.56
N LEU A 75 -6.90 14.08 -13.11
CA LEU A 75 -7.70 13.12 -12.33
C LEU A 75 -7.16 12.96 -10.90
N ARG A 76 -6.58 14.01 -10.33
CA ARG A 76 -5.95 14.01 -9.00
C ARG A 76 -6.84 14.52 -7.88
N ASP A 77 -8.16 14.41 -8.03
CA ASP A 77 -9.09 14.60 -6.92
C ASP A 77 -8.74 13.64 -5.77
N TYR A 78 -8.71 14.15 -4.54
CA TYR A 78 -8.44 13.33 -3.36
C TYR A 78 -9.26 13.75 -2.15
N TRP A 79 -9.41 12.82 -1.22
CA TRP A 79 -9.83 13.10 0.16
C TRP A 79 -8.64 13.08 1.10
N VAL A 80 -8.74 13.81 2.21
CA VAL A 80 -7.72 13.82 3.26
C VAL A 80 -8.33 13.70 4.64
N TYR A 81 -7.72 12.89 5.49
CA TYR A 81 -8.06 12.75 6.91
C TYR A 81 -6.83 12.35 7.74
N GLU A 82 -6.87 12.63 9.05
CA GLU A 82 -5.82 12.19 9.98
C GLU A 82 -6.16 10.80 10.55
N GLY A 83 -5.20 9.89 10.52
CA GLY A 83 -5.39 8.51 10.93
C GLY A 83 -4.12 7.87 11.48
N SER A 84 -4.03 6.56 11.29
CA SER A 84 -2.94 5.73 11.78
C SER A 84 -2.31 4.90 10.67
N LEU A 85 -1.20 4.25 10.98
CA LEU A 85 -0.74 3.10 10.21
C LEU A 85 -1.81 2.00 10.22
N THR A 86 -1.96 1.29 9.10
CA THR A 86 -2.88 0.14 8.98
C THR A 86 -2.24 -1.18 9.41
N ILE A 87 -0.93 -1.16 9.66
CA ILE A 87 -0.12 -2.29 10.14
C ILE A 87 0.47 -1.95 11.53
N PRO A 88 0.76 -2.96 12.37
CA PRO A 88 1.47 -2.75 13.63
C PRO A 88 2.75 -1.92 13.42
N PRO A 89 3.05 -0.94 14.30
CA PRO A 89 2.45 -0.68 15.61
C PRO A 89 1.13 0.12 15.59
N CYS A 90 0.53 0.37 14.42
CA CYS A 90 -0.74 1.11 14.28
C CYS A 90 -0.69 2.54 14.85
N SER A 91 0.49 3.18 14.87
CA SER A 91 0.68 4.53 15.39
C SER A 91 -0.18 5.56 14.65
N GLU A 92 -0.78 6.47 15.41
CA GLU A 92 -1.51 7.64 14.90
C GLU A 92 -0.56 8.74 14.40
N GLY A 93 -1.12 9.85 13.89
CA GLY A 93 -0.36 10.97 13.33
C GLY A 93 -0.02 10.81 11.84
N VAL A 94 -0.74 9.93 11.15
CA VAL A 94 -0.61 9.72 9.71
C VAL A 94 -1.63 10.60 8.97
N THR A 95 -1.15 11.47 8.09
CA THR A 95 -2.00 12.20 7.15
C THR A 95 -2.30 11.30 5.94
N TRP A 96 -3.56 10.89 5.79
CA TRP A 96 -4.00 10.06 4.68
C TRP A 96 -4.49 10.92 3.52
N ILE A 97 -4.01 10.63 2.31
CA ILE A 97 -4.41 11.27 1.06
C ILE A 97 -4.94 10.17 0.14
N LEU A 98 -6.25 10.12 -0.10
CA LEU A 98 -6.90 9.04 -0.85
C LEU A 98 -7.33 9.56 -2.21
N PHE A 99 -6.66 9.11 -3.28
CA PHE A 99 -7.08 9.49 -4.63
C PHE A 99 -8.43 8.88 -4.97
N ARG A 100 -9.28 9.72 -5.59
CA ARG A 100 -10.63 9.34 -6.03
C ARG A 100 -10.60 8.38 -7.22
N TYR A 101 -9.65 8.56 -8.13
CA TYR A 101 -9.56 7.78 -9.36
C TYR A 101 -8.66 6.56 -9.18
N PRO A 102 -9.15 5.35 -9.48
CA PRO A 102 -8.39 4.12 -9.27
C PRO A 102 -7.39 3.86 -10.38
N LEU A 103 -6.36 3.08 -10.05
CA LEU A 103 -5.53 2.39 -11.04
C LEU A 103 -6.23 1.11 -11.52
N THR A 104 -5.74 0.56 -12.62
CA THR A 104 -6.19 -0.73 -13.16
C THR A 104 -5.01 -1.67 -13.31
N ILE A 105 -5.15 -2.93 -12.89
CA ILE A 105 -4.21 -4.02 -13.15
C ILE A 105 -4.92 -5.17 -13.88
N SER A 106 -4.19 -6.02 -14.60
CA SER A 106 -4.79 -7.18 -15.26
C SER A 106 -5.16 -8.28 -14.26
N GLN A 107 -6.03 -9.21 -14.69
CA GLN A 107 -6.34 -10.41 -13.90
C GLN A 107 -5.07 -11.23 -13.60
N LEU A 108 -4.16 -11.35 -14.56
CA LEU A 108 -2.88 -12.05 -14.34
C LEU A 108 -2.06 -11.38 -13.23
N GLN A 109 -1.98 -10.05 -13.23
CA GLN A 109 -1.23 -9.31 -12.22
C GLN A 109 -1.77 -9.55 -10.81
N ILE A 110 -3.10 -9.59 -10.60
CA ILE A 110 -3.66 -9.88 -9.27
C ILE A 110 -3.45 -11.35 -8.86
N GLU A 111 -3.47 -12.29 -9.80
CA GLU A 111 -3.20 -13.71 -9.50
C GLU A 111 -1.77 -13.93 -9.00
N GLU A 112 -0.79 -13.17 -9.50
CA GLU A 112 0.59 -13.25 -8.99
C GLU A 112 0.69 -12.81 -7.52
N PHE A 113 -0.06 -11.80 -7.10
CA PHE A 113 -0.16 -11.42 -5.68
C PHE A 113 -0.81 -12.53 -4.84
N ARG A 114 -1.86 -13.18 -5.35
CA ARG A 114 -2.59 -14.26 -4.66
C ARG A 114 -1.76 -15.53 -4.44
N ARG A 115 -0.61 -15.66 -5.12
CA ARG A 115 0.32 -16.80 -4.96
C ARG A 115 1.32 -16.63 -3.82
N LEU A 116 1.44 -15.43 -3.25
CA LEU A 116 2.36 -15.14 -2.16
C LEU A 116 2.02 -15.94 -0.89
N ARG A 117 3.00 -16.09 0.00
CA ARG A 117 2.93 -16.89 1.22
C ARG A 117 3.37 -16.09 2.44
N THR A 118 2.70 -16.30 3.57
CA THR A 118 2.94 -15.58 4.83
C THR A 118 4.18 -16.06 5.58
N HIS A 119 4.68 -17.26 5.27
CA HIS A 119 5.76 -17.93 6.00
C HIS A 119 6.98 -18.24 5.12
N VAL A 120 8.09 -18.61 5.76
CA VAL A 120 9.28 -19.12 5.05
C VAL A 120 8.96 -20.47 4.41
N LYS A 121 9.69 -20.84 3.35
CA LYS A 121 9.47 -22.11 2.65
C LYS A 121 9.72 -23.29 3.59
N GLY A 122 8.74 -24.19 3.69
CA GLY A 122 8.82 -25.39 4.55
C GLY A 122 8.50 -25.15 6.02
N ALA A 123 7.98 -23.97 6.40
CA ALA A 123 7.48 -23.76 7.75
C ALA A 123 6.25 -24.63 8.03
N GLU A 124 6.19 -25.19 9.23
CA GLU A 124 4.95 -25.74 9.80
C GLU A 124 3.92 -24.62 9.93
N LEU A 125 2.70 -24.85 9.45
CA LEU A 125 1.64 -23.86 9.52
C LEU A 125 1.01 -23.86 10.91
N VAL A 126 0.68 -22.67 11.39
CA VAL A 126 -0.10 -22.50 12.62
C VAL A 126 -1.53 -22.97 12.36
N GLU A 127 -2.16 -23.60 13.34
CA GLU A 127 -3.55 -24.04 13.26
C GLU A 127 -4.47 -22.87 12.87
N GLY A 128 -5.36 -23.11 11.89
CA GLY A 128 -6.27 -22.09 11.35
C GLY A 128 -5.67 -21.15 10.30
N CYS A 129 -4.38 -21.30 9.95
CA CYS A 129 -3.74 -20.55 8.86
C CYS A 129 -3.49 -21.44 7.63
N ASP A 130 -3.84 -20.95 6.44
CA ASP A 130 -3.60 -21.65 5.16
C ASP A 130 -2.22 -21.34 4.54
N GLY A 131 -1.47 -20.42 5.16
CA GLY A 131 -0.15 -19.98 4.70
C GLY A 131 -0.17 -19.04 3.48
N ILE A 132 -1.35 -18.68 2.96
CA ILE A 132 -1.50 -17.79 1.81
C ILE A 132 -1.45 -16.33 2.27
N LEU A 133 -0.72 -15.49 1.55
CA LEU A 133 -0.79 -14.04 1.75
C LEU A 133 -1.89 -13.46 0.86
N GLY A 134 -3.09 -13.39 1.40
CA GLY A 134 -4.29 -12.81 0.79
C GLY A 134 -5.16 -12.17 1.85
N ASP A 135 -6.18 -11.42 1.43
CA ASP A 135 -7.10 -10.70 2.31
C ASP A 135 -6.38 -9.92 3.44
N ASN A 136 -5.21 -9.39 3.11
CA ASN A 136 -4.26 -8.76 4.03
C ASN A 136 -4.63 -7.29 4.29
N PHE A 137 -5.90 -7.03 4.56
CA PHE A 137 -6.42 -5.72 4.89
C PHE A 137 -6.88 -5.69 6.36
N ARG A 138 -6.63 -4.57 7.03
CA ARG A 138 -7.21 -4.31 8.34
C ARG A 138 -8.71 -3.98 8.18
N PRO A 139 -9.61 -4.49 9.05
CA PRO A 139 -11.00 -4.04 9.06
C PRO A 139 -11.10 -2.52 9.19
N THR A 140 -12.15 -1.93 8.61
CA THR A 140 -12.41 -0.50 8.76
C THR A 140 -12.57 -0.14 10.24
N GLN A 141 -12.15 1.07 10.59
CA GLN A 141 -12.16 1.56 11.97
C GLN A 141 -13.23 2.66 12.13
N PRO A 142 -13.74 2.91 13.34
CA PRO A 142 -14.70 3.98 13.58
C PRO A 142 -14.19 5.34 13.11
N LEU A 143 -15.04 6.14 12.47
CA LEU A 143 -14.67 7.51 12.06
C LEU A 143 -14.38 8.40 13.28
N SER A 144 -15.06 8.15 14.40
CA SER A 144 -15.07 9.01 15.58
C SER A 144 -15.55 10.42 15.21
N ASP A 145 -14.89 11.46 15.70
CA ASP A 145 -15.18 12.88 15.47
C ASP A 145 -14.33 13.49 14.34
N ARG A 146 -13.61 12.64 13.58
CA ARG A 146 -12.72 13.12 12.52
C ARG A 146 -13.48 13.70 11.34
N VAL A 147 -12.93 14.77 10.79
CA VAL A 147 -13.44 15.42 9.58
C VAL A 147 -12.69 14.89 8.36
N ILE A 148 -13.44 14.36 7.39
CA ILE A 148 -12.92 14.04 6.06
C ILE A 148 -13.07 15.29 5.19
N ARG A 149 -11.97 15.74 4.60
CA ARG A 149 -11.95 16.87 3.67
C ARG A 149 -11.80 16.38 2.23
N ALA A 150 -12.39 17.08 1.28
CA ALA A 150 -12.24 16.83 -0.15
C ALA A 150 -11.49 17.99 -0.82
N ALA A 151 -10.63 17.70 -1.79
CA ALA A 151 -9.91 18.69 -2.58
C ALA A 151 -10.64 19.03 -3.91
N PHE A 152 -11.95 18.81 -3.96
CA PHE A 152 -12.82 19.04 -5.11
C PHE A 152 -14.24 19.42 -4.62
N GLN A 153 -15.08 19.92 -5.52
CA GLN A 153 -16.48 20.32 -5.25
C GLN A 153 -17.47 19.36 -5.89
#